data_AF-A0A914Y994-F1
#
_entry.id   AF-A0A914Y994-F1
#
_cell.length_a   1.000
_cell.length_b   1.000
_cell.length_c   1.000
_cell.angle_alpha   90.00
_cell.angle_beta   90.00
_cell.angle_gamma   90.00
#
_symmetry.space_group_name_H-M   'P 1'
#
loop_
_entity.id
_entity.type
_entity.pdbx_description
1 polymer ?
#
loop_
_entity_poly.entity_id
_entity_poly.type
_entity_poly.pdbx_seq_one_letter_code
_entity_poly.pdbx_strand_id
1 'polypeptide(L)'
;MYFNDDLTFKIYSIGEKTDPEILDFKWIVMHVTGHLLGLGHNFKYKSVMQATDESTTDSNGQYIEPKLVLSDIENIQDIYGPRNP
;
A
#
# COMPACT_ATOMS: atom_id res chain seq x y z
N MET A 1 7.95 -12.69 -5.23
CA MET A 1 7.13 -11.56 -5.71
C MET A 1 6.65 -11.90 -7.10
N TYR A 2 5.35 -11.82 -7.36
CA TYR A 2 4.73 -12.09 -8.66
C TYR A 2 3.73 -10.97 -8.95
N PHE A 3 3.70 -10.49 -10.19
CA PHE A 3 2.72 -9.52 -10.67
C PHE A 3 1.94 -10.18 -11.80
N ASN A 4 0.61 -10.07 -11.76
CA ASN A 4 -0.24 -10.62 -12.81
C ASN A 4 -0.11 -9.74 -14.06
N ASP A 5 0.32 -10.33 -15.17
CA ASP A 5 0.52 -9.66 -16.46
C ASP A 5 -0.80 -9.30 -17.16
N ASP A 6 -1.92 -9.87 -16.73
CA ASP A 6 -3.27 -9.45 -17.16
C ASP A 6 -3.72 -8.11 -16.52
N LEU A 7 -3.00 -7.60 -15.52
CA LEU A 7 -3.33 -6.36 -14.83
C LEU A 7 -2.53 -5.17 -15.40
N THR A 8 -3.15 -3.99 -15.41
CA THR A 8 -2.47 -2.75 -15.79
C THR A 8 -1.95 -2.04 -14.55
N PHE A 9 -0.68 -1.68 -14.56
CA PHE A 9 -0.01 -0.97 -13.47
C PHE A 9 0.46 0.39 -13.94
N LYS A 10 0.38 1.38 -13.05
CA LYS A 10 0.88 2.73 -13.32
C LYS A 10 1.51 3.33 -12.07
N ILE A 11 2.53 4.17 -12.30
CA ILE A 11 3.05 5.08 -11.27
C ILE A 11 2.36 6.42 -11.49
N TYR A 12 1.61 6.87 -10.49
CA TYR A 12 0.90 8.15 -10.52
C TYR A 12 1.75 9.28 -9.95
N SER A 13 1.51 10.50 -10.43
CA SER A 13 2.00 11.74 -9.81
C SER A 13 1.00 12.24 -8.77
N ILE A 14 1.48 12.88 -7.70
CA ILE A 14 0.61 13.45 -6.66
C ILE A 14 -0.40 14.42 -7.29
N GLY A 15 -1.69 14.25 -6.99
CA GLY A 15 -2.77 15.07 -7.54
C GLY A 15 -3.25 14.65 -8.93
N GLU A 16 -2.61 13.67 -9.57
CA GLU A 16 -3.08 13.10 -10.83
C GLU A 16 -4.42 12.38 -10.64
N LYS A 17 -5.31 12.43 -11.64
CA LYS A 17 -6.55 11.64 -11.62
C LYS A 17 -6.23 10.14 -11.69
N THR A 18 -6.76 9.39 -10.74
CA THR A 18 -6.66 7.93 -10.73
C THR A 18 -7.72 7.30 -11.63
N ASP A 19 -7.43 6.10 -12.11
CA ASP A 19 -8.33 5.29 -12.92
C ASP A 19 -8.62 4.01 -12.12
N PRO A 20 -9.89 3.69 -11.83
CA PRO A 20 -10.24 2.51 -11.03
C PRO A 20 -9.87 1.18 -11.70
N GLU A 21 -9.58 1.16 -13.01
CA GLU A 21 -9.15 -0.04 -13.73
C GLU A 21 -7.62 -0.24 -13.72
N ILE A 22 -6.87 0.75 -13.21
CA ILE A 22 -5.40 0.75 -13.20
C ILE A 22 -4.89 0.73 -11.77
N LEU A 23 -4.02 -0.23 -11.47
CA LEU A 23 -3.46 -0.38 -10.13
C LEU A 23 -2.27 0.55 -9.92
N ASP A 24 -2.22 1.19 -8.75
CA ASP A 24 -1.04 1.95 -8.32
C ASP A 24 0.13 0.98 -8.04
N PHE A 25 1.11 1.02 -8.94
CA PHE A 25 2.29 0.17 -8.83
C PHE A 25 3.09 0.44 -7.55
N LYS A 26 3.11 1.69 -7.07
CA LYS A 26 3.84 2.05 -5.85
C LYS A 26 3.22 1.39 -4.62
N TRP A 27 1.91 1.48 -4.46
CA TRP A 27 1.19 0.82 -3.38
C TRP A 27 1.35 -0.71 -3.45
N ILE A 28 1.20 -1.33 -4.63
CA ILE A 28 1.35 -2.79 -4.77
C ILE A 28 2.75 -3.25 -4.40
N VAL A 29 3.79 -2.55 -4.85
CA VAL A 29 5.17 -2.90 -4.49
C VAL A 29 5.35 -2.85 -2.97
N MET A 30 4.82 -1.82 -2.30
CA MET A 30 4.87 -1.73 -0.84
C MET A 30 4.12 -2.89 -0.17
N HIS A 31 2.89 -3.19 -0.61
CA HIS A 31 2.04 -4.26 -0.07
C HIS A 31 2.70 -5.64 -0.20
N VAL A 32 3.14 -6.00 -1.41
CA VAL A 32 3.74 -7.31 -1.67
C VAL A 32 5.12 -7.43 -1.03
N THR A 33 5.87 -6.32 -0.89
CA THR A 33 7.10 -6.31 -0.09
C THR A 33 6.80 -6.55 1.39
N GLY A 34 5.70 -6.01 1.93
CA GLY A 34 5.27 -6.32 3.28
C GLY A 34 5.02 -7.82 3.48
N HIS A 35 4.34 -8.49 2.55
CA HIS A 35 4.18 -9.94 2.57
C HIS A 35 5.51 -10.69 2.47
N LEU A 36 6.43 -10.24 1.62
CA LEU A 36 7.77 -10.82 1.52
C LEU A 36 8.54 -10.72 2.84
N LEU A 37 8.32 -9.65 3.60
CA LEU A 37 8.88 -9.43 4.94
C LEU A 37 8.08 -10.11 6.06
N GLY A 38 7.05 -10.89 5.75
CA GLY A 38 6.28 -11.65 6.75
C GLY A 38 5.09 -10.91 7.37
N LEU A 39 4.72 -9.73 6.88
CA LEU A 39 3.49 -9.06 7.29
C LEU A 39 2.25 -9.72 6.67
N GLY A 40 1.19 -9.86 7.47
CA GLY A 40 -0.14 -10.21 6.97
C GLY A 40 -0.97 -8.99 6.58
N HIS A 41 -2.16 -9.21 6.03
CA HIS A 41 -3.13 -8.13 5.87
C HIS A 41 -3.49 -7.49 7.21
N ASN A 42 -3.83 -6.21 7.19
CA ASN A 42 -4.44 -5.54 8.33
C ASN A 42 -5.71 -4.77 7.92
N PHE A 43 -6.55 -4.43 8.90
CA PHE A 43 -7.82 -3.72 8.67
C PHE A 43 -7.73 -2.22 8.99
N LYS A 44 -6.52 -1.68 9.15
CA LYS A 44 -6.34 -0.26 9.48
C LYS A 44 -6.49 0.55 8.20
N TYR A 45 -7.39 1.53 8.26
CA TYR A 45 -7.64 2.43 7.14
C TYR A 45 -6.33 3.08 6.67
N LYS A 46 -6.11 3.06 5.35
CA LYS A 46 -4.90 3.57 4.67
C LYS A 46 -3.60 2.82 4.95
N SER A 47 -3.65 1.67 5.61
CA SER A 47 -2.49 0.80 5.68
C SER A 47 -2.10 0.32 4.29
N VAL A 48 -0.79 0.22 4.04
CA VAL A 48 -0.30 -0.42 2.82
C VAL A 48 -0.55 -1.93 2.80
N MET A 49 -0.80 -2.54 3.97
CA MET A 49 -1.21 -3.94 4.12
C MET A 49 -2.74 -4.12 4.20
N GLN A 50 -3.52 -3.08 3.92
CA GLN A 50 -4.96 -3.24 3.74
C GLN A 50 -5.23 -4.15 2.55
N ALA A 51 -6.20 -5.07 2.67
CA ALA A 51 -6.53 -6.01 1.60
C ALA A 51 -7.12 -5.35 0.35
N THR A 52 -7.59 -4.11 0.47
CA THR A 52 -8.14 -3.29 -0.61
C THR A 52 -7.24 -2.09 -0.87
N ASP A 53 -7.20 -1.63 -2.12
CA ASP A 53 -6.33 -0.57 -2.65
C ASP A 53 -6.89 0.85 -2.45
N GLU A 54 -7.96 0.99 -1.67
CA GLU A 54 -8.70 2.25 -1.40
C GLU A 54 -7.83 3.37 -0.76
N SER A 55 -6.58 3.08 -0.41
CA SER A 55 -5.70 4.01 0.30
C SER A 55 -5.03 5.07 -0.58
N THR A 56 -5.09 4.95 -1.91
CA THR A 56 -4.28 5.77 -2.84
C THR A 56 -5.06 6.87 -3.55
N THR A 57 -6.35 7.02 -3.28
CA THR A 57 -7.22 8.00 -3.95
C THR A 57 -7.97 8.86 -2.92
N ASP A 58 -7.99 10.17 -3.13
CA ASP A 58 -8.78 11.10 -2.30
C ASP A 58 -10.28 11.12 -2.71
N SER A 59 -11.11 11.85 -1.96
CA SER A 59 -12.54 11.99 -2.27
C SER A 59 -12.85 12.64 -3.61
N ASN A 60 -11.85 13.23 -4.27
CA ASN A 60 -11.97 13.88 -5.58
C ASN A 60 -11.44 12.99 -6.70
N GLY A 61 -11.03 11.74 -6.43
CA GLY A 61 -10.44 10.85 -7.44
C GLY A 61 -8.99 11.22 -7.79
N GLN A 62 -8.29 11.94 -6.92
CA GLN A 62 -6.88 12.31 -7.13
C GLN A 62 -5.96 11.40 -6.34
N TYR A 63 -4.82 11.09 -6.94
CA TYR A 63 -3.80 10.26 -6.34
C TYR A 63 -3.22 10.91 -5.09
N ILE A 64 -3.24 10.14 -4.00
CA ILE A 64 -2.50 10.39 -2.78
C ILE A 64 -1.41 9.34 -2.64
N GLU A 65 -0.19 9.81 -2.38
CA GLU A 65 0.95 8.91 -2.23
C GLU A 65 0.74 7.95 -1.05
N PRO A 66 0.90 6.63 -1.23
CA PRO A 66 0.80 5.67 -0.15
C PRO A 66 1.92 5.89 0.87
N LYS A 67 1.56 5.82 2.15
CA LYS A 67 2.49 6.01 3.27
C LYS A 67 2.27 4.91 4.30
N LEU A 68 3.34 4.54 4.99
CA LEU A 68 3.24 3.63 6.13
C LEU A 68 2.43 4.32 7.23
N VAL A 69 1.38 3.65 7.69
CA VAL A 69 0.66 4.10 8.89
C VAL A 69 1.31 3.49 10.13
N LEU A 70 0.95 3.99 11.32
CA LEU A 70 1.52 3.53 12.57
C LEU A 70 1.46 2.00 12.73
N SER A 71 0.35 1.36 12.37
CA SER A 71 0.22 -0.10 12.46
C SER A 71 1.16 -0.86 11.53
N ASP A 72 1.52 -0.31 10.36
CA ASP A 72 2.49 -0.95 9.46
C ASP A 72 3.88 -0.95 10.10
N ILE A 73 4.23 0.17 10.75
CA ILE A 73 5.50 0.37 11.45
C ILE A 73 5.57 -0.53 12.68
N GLU A 74 4.53 -0.54 13.53
CA GLU A 74 4.48 -1.38 14.73
C GLU A 74 4.53 -2.86 14.36
N ASN A 75 3.79 -3.29 13.35
CA ASN A 75 3.77 -4.70 12.94
C ASN A 75 5.12 -5.17 12.37
N ILE A 76 5.84 -4.34 11.62
CA ILE A 76 7.17 -4.73 11.12
C ILE A 76 8.22 -4.69 12.22
N GLN A 77 8.09 -3.76 13.18
CA GLN A 77 8.93 -3.72 14.37
C GLN A 77 8.71 -4.94 15.25
N ASP A 78 7.48 -5.46 15.36
CA ASP A 78 7.20 -6.70 16.10
C ASP A 78 7.97 -7.92 15.57
N ILE A 79 8.35 -7.91 14.29
CA ILE A 79 9.14 -8.98 13.66
C ILE A 79 10.64 -8.70 13.77
N TYR A 80 11.07 -7.47 13.51
CA TYR A 80 12.49 -7.16 13.24
C TYR A 80 13.13 -6.09 14.13
N GLY A 81 12.38 -5.40 15.00
CA GLY A 81 12.85 -4.17 15.64
C GLY A 81 12.44 -4.01 17.10
N PRO A 82 13.03 -3.02 17.78
CA PRO A 82 12.53 -2.57 19.07
C PRO A 82 11.19 -1.85 18.86
N ARG A 83 10.20 -2.15 19.70
CA ARG A 83 9.04 -1.27 19.84
C ARG A 83 9.55 0.05 20.41
N ASN A 84 9.33 1.16 19.68
CA ASN A 84 9.55 2.47 20.30
C ASN A 84 8.56 2.60 21.48
N PRO A 85 9.05 2.85 22.71
CA PRO A 85 8.20 2.98 23.90
C PRO A 85 7.30 4.22 23.86
#